data_AF-A0A844THU3-F1
#
_entry.id   AF-A0A844THU3-F1
#
_cell.length_a   1.000
_cell.length_b   1.000
_cell.length_c   1.000
_cell.angle_alpha   90.00
_cell.angle_beta   90.00
_cell.angle_gamma   90.00
#
_symmetry.space_group_name_H-M   'P 1'
#
loop_
_entity.id
_entity.type
_entity.pdbx_description
1 polymer ?
#
loop_
_entity_poly.entity_id
_entity_poly.type
_entity_poly.pdbx_seq_one_letter_code
_entity_poly.pdbx_strand_id
1 'polypeptide(L)'
;MGVVLSASGEGNLQMFRDLIAAITVISVIGISFASFYLCIGMAKRQVAVWRRGSTYMFVRSNGMGGVQRRAREVWIKELGYGEPEAAMIARYQSRAGLTAFVGCTLLFLVIAAVLQHFDSTCTGCGIRGERPATTTGR
;
A
#
# COMPACT_ATOMS: atom_id res chain seq x y z
N MET A 1 17.01 -35.19 32.30
CA MET A 1 16.90 -33.73 32.43
C MET A 1 16.96 -33.13 31.03
N GLY A 2 15.81 -32.87 30.43
CA GLY A 2 15.72 -32.39 29.04
C GLY A 2 14.58 -31.40 28.96
N VAL A 3 14.81 -30.18 29.40
CA VAL A 3 13.88 -29.06 29.25
C VAL A 3 14.72 -27.82 28.99
N VAL A 4 14.17 -26.94 28.14
CA VAL A 4 14.60 -25.57 27.85
C VAL A 4 15.58 -25.43 26.67
N LEU A 5 15.06 -25.55 25.45
CA LEU A 5 15.64 -24.87 24.27
C LEU A 5 14.58 -24.34 23.26
N SER A 6 13.28 -24.37 23.59
CA SER A 6 12.22 -24.02 22.63
C SER A 6 11.61 -22.61 22.78
N ALA A 7 11.97 -21.83 23.80
CA ALA A 7 11.34 -20.52 24.03
C ALA A 7 12.01 -19.34 23.29
N SER A 8 13.28 -19.47 22.89
CA SER A 8 14.03 -18.39 22.25
C SER A 8 13.66 -18.18 20.76
N GLY A 9 13.28 -19.27 20.08
CA GLY A 9 12.91 -19.21 18.65
C GLY A 9 11.55 -18.55 18.40
N GLU A 10 10.56 -18.79 19.26
CA GLU A 10 9.20 -18.25 19.11
C GLU A 10 9.15 -16.74 19.39
N GLY A 11 9.88 -16.26 20.41
CA GLY A 11 9.99 -14.83 20.71
C GLY A 11 10.67 -14.03 19.60
N ASN A 12 11.68 -14.61 18.96
CA ASN A 12 12.40 -13.96 17.84
C ASN A 12 11.52 -13.89 16.57
N LEU A 13 10.71 -14.93 16.32
CA LEU A 13 9.77 -14.95 15.19
C LEU A 13 8.64 -13.93 15.37
N GLN A 14 8.10 -13.79 16.60
CA GLN A 14 7.07 -12.80 16.92
C GLN A 14 7.60 -11.37 16.76
N MET A 15 8.79 -11.08 17.27
CA MET A 15 9.44 -9.77 17.13
C MET A 15 9.68 -9.41 15.65
N PHE A 16 10.07 -10.38 14.83
CA PHE A 16 10.25 -10.18 13.39
C PHE A 16 8.93 -9.89 12.66
N ARG A 17 7.84 -10.58 13.01
CA ARG A 17 6.50 -10.32 12.46
C ARG A 17 5.99 -8.94 12.84
N ASP A 18 6.15 -8.54 14.10
CA ASP A 18 5.74 -7.23 14.59
C ASP A 18 6.55 -6.11 13.91
N LEU A 19 7.84 -6.33 13.69
CA LEU A 19 8.70 -5.41 12.94
C LEU A 19 8.25 -5.27 11.48
N ILE A 20 7.97 -6.38 10.77
CA ILE A 20 7.45 -6.34 9.40
C ILE A 20 6.12 -5.60 9.35
N ALA A 21 5.21 -5.87 10.29
CA ALA A 21 3.93 -5.18 10.37
C ALA A 21 4.12 -3.66 10.56
N ALA A 22 5.00 -3.27 11.48
CA ALA A 22 5.32 -1.86 11.73
C ALA A 22 5.92 -1.18 10.49
N ILE A 23 6.91 -1.79 9.84
CA ILE A 23 7.52 -1.29 8.60
C ILE A 23 6.45 -1.13 7.51
N THR A 24 5.59 -2.13 7.34
CA THR A 24 4.53 -2.11 6.33
C THR A 24 3.60 -0.92 6.55
N VAL A 25 3.13 -0.69 7.78
CA VAL A 25 2.25 0.43 8.12
C VAL A 25 2.94 1.76 7.84
N ILE A 26 4.20 1.93 8.27
CA ILE A 26 4.98 3.15 8.06
C ILE A 26 5.18 3.39 6.55
N SER A 27 5.51 2.35 5.79
CA SER A 27 5.70 2.43 4.34
C SER A 27 4.41 2.80 3.60
N VAL A 28 3.26 2.22 3.95
CA VAL A 28 1.96 2.57 3.35
C VAL A 28 1.63 4.05 3.59
N ILE A 29 1.84 4.54 4.81
CA ILE A 29 1.64 5.95 5.14
C ILE A 29 2.63 6.81 4.33
N GLY A 30 3.91 6.45 4.30
CA GLY A 30 4.95 7.17 3.57
C GLY A 30 4.68 7.27 2.06
N ILE A 31 4.34 6.14 1.42
CA ILE A 31 3.99 6.08 -0.02
C ILE A 31 2.78 6.96 -0.31
N SER A 32 1.76 6.90 0.55
CA SER A 32 0.56 7.73 0.42
C SER A 32 0.92 9.21 0.52
N PHE A 33 1.62 9.63 1.58
CA PHE A 33 2.06 11.01 1.75
C PHE A 33 2.92 11.50 0.57
N ALA A 34 3.92 10.73 0.17
CA ALA A 34 4.78 11.08 -0.96
C ALA A 34 3.98 11.26 -2.26
N SER A 35 3.07 10.35 -2.56
CA SER A 35 2.22 10.40 -3.76
C SER A 35 1.37 11.66 -3.80
N PHE A 36 0.73 12.03 -2.69
CA PHE A 36 -0.09 13.23 -2.59
C PHE A 36 0.75 14.51 -2.68
N TYR A 37 1.85 14.62 -1.93
CA TYR A 37 2.68 15.83 -1.93
C TYR A 37 3.36 16.08 -3.28
N LEU A 38 3.83 15.03 -3.95
CA LEU A 38 4.37 15.15 -5.31
C LEU A 38 3.30 15.65 -6.29
N CYS A 39 2.10 15.09 -6.24
CA CYS A 39 1.01 15.51 -7.12
C CYS A 39 0.50 16.92 -6.81
N ILE A 40 0.46 17.34 -5.54
CA ILE A 40 0.17 18.72 -5.15
C ILE A 40 1.24 19.65 -5.69
N GLY A 41 2.52 19.29 -5.58
CA GLY A 41 3.63 20.05 -6.14
C GLY A 41 3.52 20.22 -7.66
N MET A 42 3.14 19.17 -8.39
CA MET A 42 2.90 19.25 -9.82
C MET A 42 1.67 20.09 -10.17
N ALA A 43 0.55 19.93 -9.45
CA ALA A 43 -0.65 20.72 -9.66
C ALA A 43 -0.41 22.21 -9.40
N LYS A 44 0.36 22.54 -8.36
CA LYS A 44 0.78 23.92 -8.04
C LYS A 44 1.52 24.61 -9.18
N ARG A 45 2.33 23.86 -9.95
CA ARG A 45 3.08 24.40 -11.09
C ARG A 45 2.18 24.68 -12.31
N GLN A 46 0.96 24.18 -12.31
CA GLN A 46 0.03 24.24 -13.45
C GLN A 46 -1.13 25.22 -13.22
N VAL A 47 -1.30 25.76 -12.00
CA VAL A 47 -2.29 26.80 -11.71
C VAL A 47 -1.61 28.17 -11.61
N ALA A 48 -2.34 29.24 -11.93
CA ALA A 48 -1.81 30.59 -11.78
C ALA A 48 -1.61 30.99 -10.31
N VAL A 49 -2.58 30.65 -9.44
CA VAL A 49 -2.55 30.96 -8.01
C VAL A 49 -3.06 29.79 -7.20
N TRP A 50 -2.21 29.24 -6.32
CA TRP A 50 -2.62 28.22 -5.37
C TRP A 50 -3.33 28.85 -4.16
N ARG A 51 -4.66 28.77 -4.15
CA ARG A 51 -5.51 29.38 -3.10
C ARG A 51 -5.25 28.73 -1.73
N ARG A 52 -5.34 29.52 -0.66
CA ARG A 52 -5.28 29.02 0.72
C ARG A 52 -6.35 27.94 0.93
N GLY A 53 -6.00 26.88 1.66
CA GLY A 53 -6.88 25.73 1.87
C GLY A 53 -6.87 24.69 0.75
N SER A 54 -6.35 25.00 -0.45
CA SER A 54 -6.34 24.05 -1.57
C SER A 54 -5.57 22.76 -1.27
N THR A 55 -4.47 22.84 -0.51
CA THR A 55 -3.71 21.64 -0.09
C THR A 55 -4.54 20.72 0.80
N TYR A 56 -5.26 21.28 1.77
CA TYR A 56 -6.14 20.53 2.66
C TYR A 56 -7.29 19.91 1.86
N MET A 57 -7.92 20.70 0.99
CA MET A 57 -9.01 20.25 0.14
C MET A 57 -8.56 19.18 -0.86
N PHE A 58 -7.33 19.24 -1.35
CA PHE A 58 -6.75 18.23 -2.22
C PHE A 58 -6.71 16.85 -1.56
N VAL A 59 -6.31 16.79 -0.28
CA VAL A 59 -6.27 15.54 0.46
C VAL A 59 -7.68 15.10 0.84
N ARG A 60 -8.48 16.00 1.43
CA ARG A 60 -9.84 15.72 1.92
C ARG A 60 -10.78 15.21 0.82
N SER A 61 -10.78 15.86 -0.35
CA SER A 61 -11.71 15.53 -1.43
C SER A 61 -11.24 14.40 -2.33
N ASN A 62 -10.08 13.78 -2.08
CA ASN A 62 -9.61 12.70 -2.94
C ASN A 62 -10.51 11.45 -2.88
N GLY A 63 -11.24 11.25 -1.78
CA GLY A 63 -12.23 10.18 -1.65
C GLY A 63 -13.51 10.37 -2.48
N MET A 64 -13.72 11.54 -3.09
CA MET A 64 -14.86 11.77 -3.98
C MET A 64 -14.59 11.17 -5.36
N GLY A 65 -15.52 10.33 -5.84
CA GLY A 65 -15.44 9.71 -7.15
C GLY A 65 -15.62 10.70 -8.30
N GLY A 66 -14.82 10.53 -9.36
CA GLY A 66 -14.96 11.25 -10.62
C GLY A 66 -14.22 12.59 -10.67
N VAL A 67 -13.36 12.75 -11.68
CA VAL A 67 -12.59 13.99 -11.92
C VAL A 67 -13.51 15.19 -12.13
N GLN A 68 -14.53 15.05 -12.99
CA GLN A 68 -15.46 16.14 -13.30
C GLN A 68 -16.31 16.53 -12.08
N ARG A 69 -16.76 15.55 -11.30
CA ARG A 69 -17.53 15.79 -10.08
C ARG A 69 -16.71 16.57 -9.06
N ARG A 70 -15.46 16.17 -8.80
CA ARG A 70 -14.55 16.91 -7.91
C ARG A 70 -14.24 18.31 -8.41
N ALA A 71 -13.98 18.46 -9.71
CA ALA A 71 -13.76 19.76 -10.32
C ALA A 71 -14.95 20.70 -10.03
N ARG A 72 -16.18 20.25 -10.27
CA ARG A 72 -17.38 21.06 -10.08
C ARG A 72 -17.73 21.27 -8.61
N GLU A 73 -17.83 20.21 -7.82
CA GLU A 73 -18.35 20.26 -6.45
C GLU A 73 -17.36 20.82 -5.43
N VAL A 74 -16.05 20.70 -5.67
CA VAL A 74 -15.02 21.08 -4.71
C VAL A 74 -14.25 22.30 -5.22
N TRP A 75 -13.62 22.17 -6.40
CA TRP A 75 -12.67 23.18 -6.86
C TRP A 75 -13.36 24.45 -7.38
N ILE A 76 -14.44 24.31 -8.14
CA ILE A 76 -15.24 25.43 -8.63
C ILE A 76 -16.14 25.96 -7.51
N LYS A 77 -16.97 25.11 -6.90
CA LYS A 77 -17.99 25.54 -5.93
C LYS A 77 -17.42 26.06 -4.61
N GLU A 78 -16.43 25.38 -4.02
CA GLU A 78 -15.91 25.77 -2.68
C GLU A 78 -14.74 26.74 -2.75
N LEU A 79 -13.86 26.57 -3.74
CA LEU A 79 -12.61 27.35 -3.84
C LEU A 79 -12.63 28.41 -4.95
N GLY A 80 -13.62 28.39 -5.83
CA GLY A 80 -13.78 29.38 -6.90
C GLY A 80 -12.68 29.32 -7.97
N TYR A 81 -12.10 28.14 -8.23
CA TYR A 81 -11.18 27.97 -9.35
C TYR A 81 -11.92 28.06 -10.70
N GLY A 82 -11.21 28.53 -11.73
CA GLY A 82 -11.71 28.44 -13.09
C GLY A 82 -11.88 26.99 -13.53
N GLU A 83 -12.83 26.72 -14.41
CA GLU A 83 -13.12 25.37 -14.92
C GLU A 83 -11.88 24.59 -15.43
N PRO A 84 -10.96 25.17 -16.23
CA PRO A 84 -9.77 24.44 -16.67
C PRO A 84 -8.78 24.13 -15.53
N GLU A 85 -8.60 25.06 -14.58
CA GLU A 85 -7.74 24.85 -13.41
C GLU A 85 -8.33 23.79 -12.48
N ALA A 86 -9.62 23.86 -12.20
CA ALA A 86 -10.36 22.91 -11.39
C ALA A 86 -10.28 21.48 -11.96
N ALA A 87 -10.47 21.33 -13.28
CA ALA A 87 -10.34 20.05 -13.95
C ALA A 87 -8.91 19.50 -13.87
N MET A 88 -7.91 20.36 -14.03
CA MET A 88 -6.50 19.99 -13.94
C MET A 88 -6.14 19.53 -12.52
N ILE A 89 -6.53 20.26 -11.48
CA ILE A 89 -6.29 19.86 -10.08
C ILE A 89 -6.97 18.52 -9.79
N ALA A 90 -8.22 18.34 -10.21
CA ALA A 90 -8.97 17.10 -10.01
C ALA A 90 -8.33 15.88 -10.73
N ARG A 91 -7.64 16.10 -11.86
CA ARG A 91 -6.85 15.06 -12.54
C ARG A 91 -5.62 14.68 -11.73
N TYR A 92 -4.90 15.65 -11.17
CA TYR A 92 -3.76 15.36 -10.30
C TYR A 92 -4.18 14.64 -9.02
N GLN A 93 -5.38 14.89 -8.48
CA GLN A 93 -5.92 14.09 -7.38
C GLN A 93 -6.10 12.62 -7.77
N SER A 94 -6.67 12.34 -8.95
CA SER A 94 -6.79 10.96 -9.45
C SER A 94 -5.43 10.30 -9.64
N ARG A 95 -4.45 11.04 -10.16
CA ARG A 95 -3.07 10.55 -10.29
C ARG A 95 -2.46 10.24 -8.94
N ALA A 96 -2.64 11.11 -7.94
CA ALA A 96 -2.15 10.86 -6.59
C ALA A 96 -2.72 9.56 -6.00
N GLY A 97 -4.03 9.35 -6.16
CA GLY A 97 -4.68 8.11 -5.73
C GLY A 97 -4.15 6.87 -6.45
N LEU A 98 -3.98 6.96 -7.78
CA LEU A 98 -3.44 5.85 -8.57
C LEU A 98 -1.99 5.54 -8.20
N THR A 99 -1.13 6.55 -8.06
CA THR A 99 0.27 6.35 -7.67
C THR A 99 0.39 5.74 -6.28
N ALA A 100 -0.42 6.20 -5.32
CA ALA A 100 -0.47 5.60 -3.98
C ALA A 100 -0.93 4.13 -4.05
N PHE A 101 -1.97 3.83 -4.82
CA PHE A 101 -2.46 2.47 -5.01
C PHE A 101 -1.41 1.54 -5.62
N VAL A 102 -0.75 1.97 -6.69
CA VAL A 102 0.32 1.21 -7.36
C VAL A 102 1.50 1.02 -6.41
N GLY A 103 1.94 2.07 -5.71
CA GLY A 103 3.04 1.99 -4.75
C GLY A 103 2.75 1.02 -3.61
N CYS A 104 1.55 1.06 -3.04
CA CYS A 104 1.14 0.10 -2.01
C CYS A 104 1.06 -1.33 -2.55
N THR A 105 0.56 -1.52 -3.77
CA THR A 105 0.50 -2.85 -4.40
C THR A 105 1.90 -3.44 -4.58
N LEU A 106 2.86 -2.63 -5.07
CA LEU A 106 4.26 -3.05 -5.21
C LEU A 106 4.90 -3.39 -3.86
N LEU A 107 4.63 -2.61 -2.82
CA LEU A 107 5.09 -2.91 -1.46
C LEU A 107 4.60 -4.28 -0.98
N PHE A 108 3.32 -4.59 -1.16
CA PHE A 108 2.76 -5.89 -0.78
C PHE A 108 3.37 -7.05 -1.57
N LEU A 109 3.63 -6.87 -2.87
CA LEU A 109 4.30 -7.89 -3.68
C LEU A 109 5.73 -8.15 -3.20
N VAL A 110 6.48 -7.10 -2.84
CA VAL A 110 7.84 -7.22 -2.29
C VAL A 110 7.80 -7.96 -0.95
N ILE A 111 6.88 -7.61 -0.05
CA ILE A 111 6.74 -8.31 1.24
C ILE A 111 6.38 -9.78 1.01
N ALA A 112 5.43 -10.08 0.13
CA ALA A 112 5.05 -11.46 -0.19
C ALA A 112 6.23 -12.27 -0.75
N ALA A 113 7.02 -11.68 -1.65
CA ALA A 113 8.21 -12.33 -2.20
C ALA A 113 9.28 -12.59 -1.13
N VAL A 114 9.50 -11.62 -0.22
CA VAL A 114 10.43 -11.77 0.91
C VAL A 114 9.97 -12.88 1.85
N LEU A 115 8.68 -12.91 2.20
CA LEU A 115 8.10 -13.97 3.04
C LEU A 115 8.23 -15.35 2.39
N GLN A 116 7.94 -15.47 1.09
CA GLN A 116 8.12 -16.71 0.33
C GLN A 116 9.58 -17.20 0.32
N HIS A 117 10.55 -16.28 0.27
CA HIS A 117 11.96 -16.64 0.32
C HIS A 117 12.34 -17.27 1.68
N PHE A 118 11.80 -16.74 2.78
CA PHE A 118 12.03 -17.26 4.13
C PHE A 118 11.22 -18.55 4.45
N ASP A 119 10.08 -18.77 3.79
CA ASP A 119 9.22 -19.96 3.96
C ASP A 119 9.57 -21.15 3.02
N SER A 120 10.80 -21.19 2.48
CA SER A 120 11.26 -22.25 1.59
C SER A 120 11.32 -23.66 2.24
N THR A 121 11.09 -23.78 3.55
CA THR A 121 10.95 -25.05 4.28
C THR A 121 9.55 -25.68 4.25
N CYS A 122 8.52 -24.99 3.77
CA CYS A 122 7.13 -25.51 3.75
C CYS A 122 6.66 -26.05 2.39
N THR A 123 7.48 -25.97 1.34
CA THR A 123 7.17 -26.60 0.02
C THR A 123 7.73 -28.02 -0.12
N GLY A 124 8.23 -28.62 0.98
CA GLY A 124 8.88 -29.94 0.99
C GLY A 124 8.13 -31.09 1.66
N CYS A 125 6.85 -30.94 2.04
CA CYS A 125 6.07 -32.03 2.69
C CYS A 125 4.70 -32.25 2.04
N GLY A 126 4.66 -32.23 0.70
CA GLY A 126 3.42 -32.27 -0.07
C GLY A 126 3.42 -33.21 -1.28
N ILE A 127 4.23 -34.28 -1.30
CA ILE A 127 3.96 -35.42 -2.19
C ILE A 127 3.68 -36.66 -1.33
N ARG A 128 2.38 -36.78 -1.02
CA ARG A 128 1.72 -38.00 -0.60
C ARG A 128 1.89 -39.05 -1.71
N GLY A 129 2.91 -39.89 -1.60
CA GLY A 129 3.16 -40.92 -2.59
C GLY A 129 4.21 -41.92 -2.17
N GLU A 130 3.95 -42.71 -1.12
CA GLU A 130 4.49 -44.08 -1.01
C GLU A 130 3.81 -44.81 0.16
N ARG A 131 2.74 -45.56 -0.17
CA ARG A 131 2.50 -46.84 0.50
C ARG A 131 3.14 -47.90 -0.40
N PRO A 132 4.22 -48.58 -0.01
CA PRO A 132 4.42 -49.94 -0.43
C PRO A 132 3.62 -50.83 0.52
N ALA A 133 2.61 -51.51 -0.03
CA ALA A 133 1.98 -52.64 0.64
C ALA A 133 3.04 -53.72 0.83
N THR A 134 3.45 -53.98 2.08
CA THR A 134 4.18 -55.19 2.43
C THR A 134 3.21 -56.37 2.37
N THR A 135 3.22 -57.04 1.23
CA THR A 135 2.78 -58.43 1.10
C THR A 135 3.75 -59.29 1.90
N THR A 136 3.35 -59.73 3.10
CA THR A 136 4.02 -60.85 3.77
C THR A 136 3.21 -62.11 3.49
N GLY A 137 3.62 -62.82 2.44
CA GLY A 137 3.22 -64.20 2.18
C GLY A 137 3.87 -65.14 3.21
N ARG A 138 3.16 -66.25 3.44
CA ARG A 138 3.53 -67.38 4.31
C ARG A 138 4.91 -67.97 4.01
#